data_AF-A0A9D4DHG5-F1
#
_entry.id   AF-A0A9D4DHG5-F1
#
_cell.length_a   1.000
_cell.length_b   1.000
_cell.length_c   1.000
_cell.angle_alpha   90.00
_cell.angle_beta   90.00
_cell.angle_gamma   90.00
#
_symmetry.space_group_name_H-M   'P 1'
#
loop_
_entity.id
_entity.type
_entity.pdbx_description
1 polymer ?
#
loop_
_entity_poly.entity_id
_entity_poly.type
_entity_poly.pdbx_seq_one_letter_code
_entity_poly.pdbx_strand_id
1 'polypeptide(L)'
;MHTYIHTYIHTYIHTYIHTYIHTYIHTYIHTYIHTYIHTHTHTHHTTHTHNTPHTHTTHTHTHTTHTHTHTHTHTHTHTQTDRQHTYSTYIHTYIHTYIHTYIHTYIHTYIHTYIHTYIHTHIHTYIHTYIHTYIHTYIHTYIHTYIHTYIHIHTYIHTYIHTYIHTYIHTYIHTYTHTHILVLSMPMSTNLLPSV
;
A
#
# COMPACT_ATOMS: atom_id res chain seq x y z
N MET A 1 -14.59 -8.95 9.74
CA MET A 1 -13.45 -9.27 8.86
C MET A 1 -12.94 -8.04 8.11
N HIS A 2 -13.81 -7.32 7.37
CA HIS A 2 -13.45 -6.09 6.64
C HIS A 2 -12.82 -5.00 7.53
N THR A 3 -13.43 -4.70 8.68
CA THR A 3 -12.92 -3.73 9.66
C THR A 3 -11.56 -4.12 10.24
N TYR A 4 -11.36 -5.40 10.59
CA TYR A 4 -10.10 -5.90 11.13
C TYR A 4 -8.94 -5.77 10.13
N ILE A 5 -9.18 -6.15 8.87
CA ILE A 5 -8.21 -6.03 7.78
C ILE A 5 -7.88 -4.56 7.52
N HIS A 6 -8.90 -3.70 7.47
CA HIS A 6 -8.70 -2.27 7.30
C HIS A 6 -7.84 -1.67 8.41
N THR A 7 -8.15 -1.94 9.68
CA THR A 7 -7.35 -1.46 10.81
C THR A 7 -5.93 -2.00 10.77
N TYR A 8 -5.74 -3.29 10.48
CA TYR A 8 -4.42 -3.92 10.45
C TYR A 8 -3.54 -3.35 9.33
N ILE A 9 -4.09 -3.20 8.12
CA ILE A 9 -3.37 -2.58 7.00
C ILE A 9 -3.06 -1.13 7.33
N HIS A 10 -4.02 -0.38 7.86
CA HIS A 10 -3.84 1.02 8.20
C HIS A 10 -2.74 1.21 9.25
N THR A 11 -2.78 0.47 10.36
CA THR A 11 -1.75 0.58 11.41
C THR A 11 -0.40 0.12 10.90
N TYR A 12 -0.31 -1.03 10.23
CA TYR A 12 0.95 -1.55 9.70
C TYR A 12 1.62 -0.58 8.72
N ILE A 13 0.85 -0.08 7.73
CA ILE A 13 1.34 0.90 6.76
C ILE A 13 1.74 2.18 7.47
N HIS A 14 0.91 2.69 8.37
CA HIS A 14 1.19 3.93 9.08
C HIS A 14 2.48 3.81 9.91
N THR A 15 2.65 2.76 10.71
CA THR A 15 3.85 2.57 11.53
C THR A 15 5.09 2.33 10.68
N TYR A 16 5.00 1.51 9.65
CA TYR A 16 6.16 1.19 8.80
C TYR A 16 6.63 2.42 8.02
N ILE A 17 5.70 3.15 7.41
CA ILE A 17 6.02 4.36 6.66
C ILE A 17 6.52 5.45 7.59
N HIS A 18 5.84 5.68 8.72
CA HIS A 18 6.25 6.72 9.66
C HIS A 18 7.66 6.45 10.20
N THR A 19 7.95 5.23 10.65
CA THR A 19 9.27 4.87 11.18
C THR A 19 10.35 4.92 10.11
N TYR A 20 10.11 4.35 8.93
CA TYR A 20 11.08 4.34 7.83
C TYR A 20 11.40 5.75 7.35
N ILE A 21 10.38 6.58 7.11
CA ILE A 21 10.56 7.94 6.63
C ILE A 21 11.22 8.80 7.69
N HIS A 22 10.73 8.73 8.94
CA HIS A 22 11.31 9.51 10.02
C HIS A 22 12.79 9.19 10.19
N THR A 23 13.16 7.90 10.28
CA THR A 23 14.55 7.49 10.47
C THR A 23 15.42 7.84 9.27
N TYR A 24 14.98 7.55 8.05
CA TYR A 24 15.74 7.82 6.82
C TYR A 24 15.97 9.33 6.62
N ILE A 25 14.92 10.14 6.78
CA ILE A 25 15.02 11.58 6.57
C ILE A 25 15.81 12.24 7.68
N HIS A 26 15.54 11.87 8.93
CA HIS A 26 16.28 12.42 10.07
C HIS A 26 17.77 12.13 9.91
N THR A 27 18.15 10.88 9.62
CA THR A 27 19.56 10.51 9.45
C THR A 27 20.20 11.19 8.25
N TYR A 28 19.53 11.21 7.09
CA TYR A 28 20.04 11.83 5.86
C TYR A 28 20.24 13.33 6.02
N ILE A 29 19.26 14.05 6.57
CA ILE A 29 19.32 15.49 6.75
C ILE A 29 20.32 15.86 7.82
N HIS A 30 20.30 15.16 8.95
CA HIS A 30 21.26 15.38 10.02
C HIS A 30 22.70 15.21 9.51
N THR A 31 23.00 14.11 8.81
CA THR A 31 24.34 13.90 8.25
C THR A 31 24.69 14.91 7.17
N TYR A 32 23.79 15.21 6.25
CA TYR A 32 24.04 16.18 5.18
C TYR A 32 24.33 17.58 5.74
N ILE A 33 23.48 18.09 6.63
CA ILE A 33 23.63 19.41 7.24
C ILE A 33 24.85 19.47 8.13
N HIS A 34 25.06 18.47 8.99
CA HIS A 34 26.23 18.41 9.84
C HIS A 34 27.52 18.47 9.00
N THR A 35 27.61 17.68 7.94
CA THR A 35 28.79 17.65 7.06
C THR A 35 28.96 18.96 6.31
N TYR A 36 27.89 19.52 5.75
CA TYR A 36 27.92 20.77 5.00
C TYR A 36 28.35 21.95 5.87
N ILE A 37 27.73 22.09 7.04
CA ILE A 37 28.07 23.16 7.99
C ILE A 37 29.49 22.96 8.51
N HIS A 38 29.83 21.77 9.00
CA HIS A 38 31.15 21.49 9.58
C HIS A 38 32.26 21.81 8.59
N THR A 39 32.12 21.41 7.33
CA THR A 39 33.11 21.71 6.27
C THR A 39 33.21 23.21 5.98
N HIS A 40 32.08 23.92 5.93
CA HIS A 40 32.04 25.35 5.59
C HIS A 40 32.51 26.27 6.73
N THR A 41 32.15 25.97 7.99
CA THR A 41 32.62 26.74 9.15
C THR A 41 34.09 26.48 9.44
N HIS A 42 34.54 25.23 9.30
CA HIS A 42 35.94 24.87 9.54
C HIS A 42 36.87 25.52 8.50
N THR A 43 36.53 25.52 7.21
CA THR A 43 37.35 26.16 6.17
C THR A 43 37.45 27.69 6.35
N HIS A 44 36.39 28.35 6.81
CA HIS A 44 36.42 29.78 7.08
C HIS A 44 37.29 30.16 8.29
N HIS A 45 37.33 29.31 9.33
CA HIS A 45 38.20 29.51 10.49
C HIS A 45 39.67 29.34 10.13
N THR A 46 40.05 28.29 9.38
CA THR A 46 41.46 28.00 9.07
C THR A 46 42.11 29.07 8.20
N THR A 47 41.32 29.78 7.38
CA THR A 47 41.84 30.77 6.43
C THR A 47 42.04 32.15 7.07
N HIS A 48 41.35 32.47 8.18
CA HIS A 48 41.44 33.79 8.82
C HIS A 48 42.47 33.86 9.96
N THR A 49 42.74 32.76 10.67
CA THR A 49 43.77 32.72 11.73
C THR A 49 45.21 32.64 11.21
N HIS A 50 45.43 32.52 9.89
CA HIS A 50 46.78 32.49 9.29
C HIS A 50 47.20 33.80 8.60
N ASN A 51 46.53 34.93 8.87
CA ASN A 51 46.89 36.24 8.31
C ASN A 51 47.01 37.34 9.38
N THR A 52 47.75 37.09 10.47
CA THR A 52 48.25 38.18 11.34
C THR A 52 49.71 38.48 10.99
N PRO A 53 50.01 39.56 10.24
CA PRO A 53 51.38 40.04 10.12
C PRO A 53 51.77 40.67 11.45
N HIS A 54 52.74 40.04 12.12
CA HIS A 54 53.42 40.64 13.25
C HIS A 54 54.32 41.76 12.73
N THR A 55 53.82 43.00 12.71
CA THR A 55 54.64 44.18 12.44
C THR A 55 55.21 44.72 13.75
N HIS A 56 56.49 44.44 13.96
CA HIS A 56 57.29 45.06 15.01
C HIS A 56 57.85 46.38 14.46
N THR A 57 57.69 47.49 15.18
CA THR A 57 58.42 48.74 14.87
C THR A 57 58.85 49.41 16.16
N THR A 58 60.18 49.51 16.33
CA THR A 58 60.88 50.21 17.40
C THR A 58 60.95 51.71 17.08
N HIS A 59 60.36 52.58 17.92
CA HIS A 59 61.07 53.65 18.63
C HIS A 59 60.12 54.52 19.50
N THR A 60 60.56 54.77 20.74
CA THR A 60 60.13 55.82 21.70
C THR A 60 58.63 55.98 22.04
N HIS A 61 58.21 55.35 23.15
CA HIS A 61 57.58 56.02 24.32
C HIS A 61 56.98 54.94 25.25
N THR A 62 57.79 54.47 26.19
CA THR A 62 57.62 53.20 26.92
C THR A 62 56.48 53.13 27.96
N HIS A 63 55.73 54.20 28.24
CA HIS A 63 54.61 54.15 29.20
C HIS A 63 53.22 54.22 28.54
N THR A 64 53.15 54.76 27.33
CA THR A 64 51.89 55.04 26.61
C THR A 64 51.69 54.04 25.46
N THR A 65 52.78 53.48 24.94
CA THR A 65 52.74 52.38 23.97
C THR A 65 52.26 51.08 24.59
N HIS A 66 52.60 50.74 25.83
CA HIS A 66 52.15 49.49 26.47
C HIS A 66 50.64 49.48 26.71
N THR A 67 50.08 50.58 27.22
CA THR A 67 48.63 50.69 27.39
C THR A 67 47.95 50.70 26.03
N HIS A 68 48.38 51.55 25.08
CA HIS A 68 47.78 51.64 23.75
C HIS A 68 47.84 50.33 22.96
N THR A 69 48.98 49.62 22.95
CA THR A 69 49.06 48.30 22.30
C THR A 69 48.23 47.27 23.05
N HIS A 70 48.22 47.24 24.38
CA HIS A 70 47.37 46.29 25.12
C HIS A 70 45.87 46.52 24.87
N THR A 71 45.36 47.76 24.97
CA THR A 71 43.95 48.03 24.68
C THR A 71 43.63 47.82 23.21
N HIS A 72 44.45 48.30 22.28
CA HIS A 72 44.21 48.14 20.84
C HIS A 72 44.19 46.66 20.44
N THR A 73 45.18 45.87 20.90
CA THR A 73 45.24 44.44 20.56
C THR A 73 44.07 43.70 21.22
N HIS A 74 43.80 43.93 22.51
CA HIS A 74 42.70 43.26 23.22
C HIS A 74 41.32 43.62 22.65
N THR A 75 41.04 44.91 22.38
CA THR A 75 39.73 45.30 21.81
C THR A 75 39.60 44.85 20.37
N HIS A 76 40.64 44.94 19.55
CA HIS A 76 40.61 44.46 18.16
C HIS A 76 40.43 42.95 18.08
N THR A 77 41.17 42.17 18.87
CA THR A 77 40.99 40.71 18.89
C THR A 77 39.61 40.35 19.42
N HIS A 78 39.16 40.91 20.54
CA HIS A 78 37.86 40.57 21.13
C HIS A 78 36.69 40.94 20.20
N THR A 79 36.69 42.13 19.61
CA THR A 79 35.64 42.55 18.68
C THR A 79 35.67 41.75 17.37
N GLN A 80 36.86 41.37 16.89
CA GLN A 80 36.98 40.54 15.71
C GLN A 80 36.49 39.10 15.96
N THR A 81 36.85 38.50 17.10
CA THR A 81 36.40 37.15 17.47
C THR A 81 34.89 37.12 17.72
N ASP A 82 34.32 38.10 18.42
CA ASP A 82 32.86 38.18 18.64
C ASP A 82 32.11 38.36 17.34
N ARG A 83 32.58 39.24 16.45
CA ARG A 83 31.94 39.51 15.17
C ARG A 83 32.01 38.30 14.24
N GLN A 84 33.12 37.55 14.27
CA GLN A 84 33.26 36.29 13.54
C GLN A 84 32.37 35.18 14.11
N HIS A 85 32.33 35.04 15.44
CA HIS A 85 31.49 34.06 16.11
C HIS A 85 30.01 34.31 15.78
N THR A 86 29.56 35.56 15.90
CA THR A 86 28.18 35.96 15.62
C THR A 86 27.80 35.71 14.16
N TYR A 87 28.70 36.02 13.22
CA TYR A 87 28.47 35.76 11.80
C TYR A 87 28.42 34.25 11.49
N SER A 88 29.31 33.47 12.10
CA SER A 88 29.31 32.00 11.97
C SER A 88 28.03 31.38 12.53
N THR A 89 27.57 31.83 13.70
CA THR A 89 26.31 31.36 14.30
C THR A 89 25.12 31.74 13.41
N TYR A 90 25.07 32.95 12.88
CA TYR A 90 23.97 33.37 12.00
C TYR A 90 23.90 32.53 10.72
N ILE A 91 25.04 32.33 10.06
CA ILE A 91 25.15 31.49 8.86
C ILE A 91 24.75 30.04 9.18
N HIS A 92 25.27 29.49 10.29
CA HIS A 92 24.91 28.15 10.76
C HIS A 92 23.41 28.00 10.93
N THR A 93 22.77 28.88 11.71
CA THR A 93 21.34 28.79 12.00
C THR A 93 20.50 28.98 10.75
N TYR A 94 20.83 29.95 9.90
CA TYR A 94 20.08 30.22 8.67
C TYR A 94 20.17 29.05 7.69
N ILE A 95 21.38 28.56 7.40
CA ILE A 95 21.61 27.44 6.48
C ILE A 95 21.01 26.15 7.04
N HIS A 96 21.25 25.85 8.33
CA HIS A 96 20.66 24.70 8.99
C HIS A 96 19.15 24.73 8.86
N THR A 97 18.50 25.83 9.24
CA THR A 97 17.04 25.91 9.27
C THR A 97 16.44 25.82 7.88
N TYR A 98 17.01 26.53 6.90
CA TYR A 98 16.53 26.54 5.52
C TYR A 98 16.70 25.18 4.84
N ILE A 99 17.90 24.60 4.89
CA ILE A 99 18.18 23.29 4.29
C ILE A 99 17.39 22.20 5.00
N HIS A 100 17.35 22.23 6.33
CA HIS A 100 16.59 21.26 7.11
C HIS A 100 15.11 21.30 6.74
N THR A 101 14.45 22.46 6.83
CA THR A 101 13.02 22.53 6.53
C THR A 101 12.75 22.21 5.07
N TYR A 102 13.50 22.75 4.11
CA TYR A 102 13.23 22.49 2.70
C TYR A 102 13.39 21.02 2.34
N ILE A 103 14.55 20.42 2.67
CA ILE A 103 14.84 19.02 2.34
C ILE A 103 13.94 18.08 3.14
N HIS A 104 13.73 18.35 4.43
CA HIS A 104 12.86 17.52 5.27
C HIS A 104 11.45 17.51 4.72
N THR A 105 10.88 18.68 4.47
CA THR A 105 9.50 18.77 4.02
C THR A 105 9.35 18.16 2.63
N TYR A 106 10.27 18.43 1.70
CA TYR A 106 10.19 17.88 0.35
C TYR A 106 10.30 16.36 0.34
N ILE A 107 11.37 15.80 0.94
CA ILE A 107 11.62 14.36 0.96
C ILE A 107 10.53 13.66 1.78
N HIS A 108 10.13 14.21 2.93
CA HIS A 108 9.08 13.62 3.76
C HIS A 108 7.78 13.56 3.00
N THR A 109 7.35 14.67 2.42
CA THR A 109 6.07 14.72 1.72
C THR A 109 6.09 13.81 0.51
N TYR A 110 7.15 13.84 -0.31
CA TYR A 110 7.27 13.03 -1.51
C TYR A 110 7.31 11.53 -1.19
N ILE A 111 8.22 11.09 -0.32
CA ILE A 111 8.36 9.67 0.03
C ILE A 111 7.10 9.20 0.77
N HIS A 112 6.55 10.01 1.69
CA HIS A 112 5.36 9.65 2.43
C HIS A 112 4.17 9.48 1.50
N THR A 113 3.88 10.47 0.65
CA THR A 113 2.76 10.37 -0.28
C THR A 113 2.96 9.23 -1.27
N TYR A 114 4.15 9.10 -1.87
CA TYR A 114 4.42 8.05 -2.87
C TYR A 114 4.31 6.65 -2.27
N ILE A 115 5.02 6.37 -1.17
CA ILE A 115 4.99 5.04 -0.55
C ILE A 115 3.61 4.76 0.04
N HIS A 116 2.98 5.75 0.70
CA HIS A 116 1.65 5.56 1.27
C HIS A 116 0.63 5.27 0.18
N THR A 117 0.56 6.08 -0.88
CA THR A 117 -0.38 5.81 -1.98
C THR A 117 -0.06 4.51 -2.69
N TYR A 118 1.20 4.22 -3.01
CA TYR A 118 1.57 2.99 -3.70
C TYR A 118 1.23 1.74 -2.88
N ILE A 119 1.68 1.67 -1.62
CA ILE A 119 1.42 0.50 -0.76
C ILE A 119 -0.07 0.41 -0.42
N HIS A 120 -0.70 1.52 -0.03
CA HIS A 120 -2.11 1.51 0.32
C HIS A 120 -2.95 1.08 -0.87
N THR A 121 -2.80 1.71 -2.04
CA THR A 121 -3.56 1.31 -3.23
C THR A 121 -3.24 -0.11 -3.64
N HIS A 122 -1.98 -0.51 -3.72
CA HIS A 122 -1.65 -1.83 -4.24
C HIS A 122 -2.11 -2.95 -3.29
N ILE A 123 -1.82 -2.85 -1.99
CA ILE A 123 -2.24 -3.85 -1.00
C ILE A 123 -3.76 -3.84 -0.83
N HIS A 124 -4.39 -2.67 -0.69
CA HIS A 124 -5.83 -2.58 -0.52
C HIS A 124 -6.54 -3.17 -1.75
N THR A 125 -6.12 -2.78 -2.96
CA THR A 125 -6.75 -3.28 -4.18
C THR A 125 -6.51 -4.77 -4.34
N TYR A 126 -5.30 -5.27 -4.10
CA TYR A 126 -4.98 -6.70 -4.18
C TYR A 126 -5.78 -7.53 -3.18
N ILE A 127 -5.78 -7.15 -1.90
CA ILE A 127 -6.53 -7.88 -0.88
C ILE A 127 -8.03 -7.79 -1.14
N HIS A 128 -8.54 -6.61 -1.47
CA HIS A 128 -9.95 -6.43 -1.76
C HIS A 128 -10.38 -7.26 -2.98
N THR A 129 -9.67 -7.16 -4.10
CA THR A 129 -9.98 -7.96 -5.29
C THR A 129 -9.82 -9.44 -5.02
N TYR A 130 -8.73 -9.89 -4.41
CA TYR A 130 -8.50 -11.30 -4.15
C TYR A 130 -9.56 -11.90 -3.23
N ILE A 131 -9.82 -11.27 -2.08
CA ILE A 131 -10.83 -11.74 -1.13
C ILE A 131 -12.22 -11.67 -1.74
N HIS A 132 -12.57 -10.54 -2.36
CA HIS A 132 -13.90 -10.37 -2.93
C HIS A 132 -14.11 -11.35 -4.08
N THR A 133 -13.19 -11.45 -5.04
CA THR A 133 -13.35 -12.39 -6.17
C THR A 133 -13.34 -13.82 -5.68
N TYR A 134 -12.41 -14.23 -4.81
CA TYR A 134 -12.32 -15.60 -4.33
C TYR A 134 -13.55 -16.02 -3.54
N ILE A 135 -13.96 -15.23 -2.53
CA ILE A 135 -15.13 -15.56 -1.72
C ILE A 135 -16.39 -15.50 -2.57
N HIS A 136 -16.56 -14.44 -3.37
CA HIS A 136 -17.76 -14.29 -4.18
C HIS A 136 -17.86 -15.40 -5.22
N THR A 137 -16.81 -15.65 -6.00
CA THR A 137 -16.84 -16.72 -7.00
C THR A 137 -17.01 -18.08 -6.36
N TYR A 138 -16.27 -18.41 -5.29
CA TYR A 138 -16.37 -19.71 -4.65
C TYR A 138 -17.74 -19.96 -4.05
N ILE A 139 -18.27 -19.03 -3.24
CA ILE A 139 -19.59 -19.17 -2.62
C ILE A 139 -20.67 -19.16 -3.69
N HIS A 140 -20.63 -18.20 -4.62
CA HIS A 140 -21.66 -18.08 -5.65
C HIS A 140 -21.67 -19.30 -6.56
N THR A 141 -20.52 -19.73 -7.08
CA THR A 141 -20.47 -20.91 -7.96
C THR A 141 -20.86 -22.18 -7.21
N TYR A 142 -20.35 -22.39 -5.99
CA TYR A 142 -20.66 -23.61 -5.25
C TYR A 142 -22.15 -23.70 -4.88
N ILE A 143 -22.73 -22.63 -4.32
CA ILE A 143 -24.15 -22.62 -3.95
C ILE A 143 -25.03 -22.70 -5.19
N HIS A 144 -24.74 -21.89 -6.22
CA HIS A 144 -25.54 -21.87 -7.43
C HIS A 144 -25.52 -23.22 -8.16
N THR A 145 -24.34 -23.82 -8.33
CA THR A 145 -24.23 -25.14 -8.97
C THR A 145 -24.91 -26.23 -8.15
N TYR A 146 -24.77 -26.22 -6.83
CA TYR A 146 -25.40 -27.22 -5.96
C TYR A 146 -26.93 -27.13 -5.99
N ILE A 147 -27.49 -25.93 -5.86
CA ILE A 147 -28.94 -25.74 -5.92
C ILE A 147 -29.48 -26.11 -7.30
N HIS A 148 -28.82 -25.66 -8.37
CA HIS A 148 -29.29 -25.89 -9.73
C HIS A 148 -29.22 -27.38 -10.12
N THR A 149 -28.18 -28.10 -9.69
CA THR A 149 -28.09 -29.55 -9.90
C THR A 149 -29.18 -30.29 -9.12
N TYR A 150 -29.45 -29.91 -7.87
CA TYR A 150 -30.49 -30.54 -7.07
C TYR A 150 -31.90 -30.35 -7.68
N ILE A 151 -32.22 -29.14 -8.13
CA ILE A 151 -33.49 -28.85 -8.82
C ILE A 151 -33.60 -29.68 -10.11
N HIS A 152 -32.52 -29.76 -10.89
CA HIS A 152 -32.51 -30.53 -12.13
C HIS A 152 -32.69 -32.04 -11.89
N ILE A 153 -32.11 -32.59 -10.83
CA ILE A 153 -32.33 -33.98 -10.44
C ILE A 153 -33.80 -34.20 -10.06
N HIS A 154 -34.38 -33.28 -9.30
CA HIS A 154 -35.79 -33.37 -8.92
C HIS A 154 -36.73 -33.35 -10.13
N THR A 155 -36.53 -32.43 -11.08
CA THR A 155 -37.35 -32.37 -12.30
C THR A 155 -37.17 -33.61 -13.18
N TYR A 156 -35.94 -34.13 -13.27
CA TYR A 156 -35.66 -35.38 -13.98
C TYR A 156 -36.40 -36.57 -13.34
N ILE A 157 -36.35 -36.72 -12.02
CA ILE A 157 -37.09 -37.78 -11.31
C ILE A 157 -38.59 -37.64 -11.53
N HIS A 158 -39.14 -36.43 -11.40
CA HIS A 158 -40.56 -36.18 -11.60
C HIS A 158 -41.00 -36.54 -13.02
N THR A 159 -40.26 -36.09 -14.04
CA THR A 159 -40.56 -36.40 -15.44
C THR A 159 -40.42 -37.88 -15.75
N TYR A 160 -39.39 -38.54 -15.23
CA TYR A 160 -39.20 -39.99 -15.39
C TYR A 160 -40.37 -40.77 -14.78
N ILE A 161 -40.74 -40.47 -13.53
CA ILE A 161 -41.86 -41.13 -12.85
C ILE A 161 -43.17 -40.86 -13.60
N HIS A 162 -43.46 -39.60 -13.94
CA HIS A 162 -44.67 -39.23 -14.63
C HIS A 162 -44.77 -39.90 -15.99
N THR A 163 -43.72 -39.85 -16.81
CA THR A 163 -43.72 -40.49 -18.13
C THR A 163 -43.83 -42.00 -18.01
N TYR A 164 -43.06 -42.65 -17.14
CA TYR A 164 -43.10 -44.11 -16.99
C TYR A 164 -44.48 -44.58 -16.51
N ILE A 165 -45.01 -43.98 -15.44
CA ILE A 165 -46.34 -44.34 -14.91
C ILE A 165 -47.43 -44.03 -15.93
N HIS A 166 -47.45 -42.81 -16.47
CA HIS A 166 -48.50 -42.40 -17.41
C HIS A 166 -48.45 -43.24 -18.68
N THR A 167 -47.29 -43.42 -19.30
CA THR A 167 -47.17 -44.22 -20.53
C THR A 167 -47.50 -45.67 -20.25
N TYR A 168 -46.97 -46.29 -19.20
CA TYR A 168 -47.23 -47.69 -18.89
C TYR A 168 -48.72 -47.93 -18.59
N ILE A 169 -49.32 -47.15 -17.68
CA ILE A 169 -50.73 -47.30 -17.33
C ILE A 169 -51.62 -46.98 -18.53
N HIS A 170 -51.40 -45.86 -19.21
CA HIS A 170 -52.22 -45.47 -20.37
C HIS A 170 -52.11 -46.48 -21.50
N THR A 171 -50.90 -46.89 -21.88
CA THR A 171 -50.71 -47.87 -22.96
C THR A 171 -51.27 -49.22 -22.57
N TYR A 172 -51.03 -49.71 -21.35
CA TYR A 172 -51.57 -50.99 -20.89
C TYR A 172 -53.10 -51.00 -20.85
N ILE A 173 -53.72 -50.01 -20.22
CA ILE A 173 -55.19 -49.91 -20.16
C ILE A 173 -55.77 -49.73 -21.56
N HIS A 174 -55.22 -48.83 -22.37
CA HIS A 174 -55.73 -48.56 -23.71
C HIS A 174 -55.58 -49.79 -24.63
N THR A 175 -54.43 -50.44 -24.64
CA THR A 175 -54.23 -51.65 -25.46
C THR A 175 -55.06 -52.81 -24.96
N TYR A 176 -55.15 -53.04 -23.65
CA TYR A 176 -55.98 -54.12 -23.09
C TYR A 176 -57.47 -53.90 -23.38
N THR A 177 -57.99 -52.70 -23.16
CA THR A 177 -59.40 -52.38 -23.46
C THR A 177 -59.69 -52.45 -24.95
N HIS A 178 -58.82 -51.90 -25.80
CA HIS A 178 -58.98 -51.95 -27.25
C HIS A 178 -58.92 -53.37 -27.80
N THR A 179 -57.95 -54.18 -27.38
CA THR A 179 -57.84 -55.59 -27.79
C THR A 179 -59.00 -56.42 -27.28
N HIS A 180 -59.44 -56.22 -26.03
CA HIS A 180 -60.59 -56.92 -25.48
C HIS A 180 -61.88 -56.60 -26.25
N ILE A 181 -62.14 -55.32 -26.55
CA ILE A 181 -63.29 -54.91 -27.38
C ILE A 181 -63.19 -55.49 -28.80
N LEU A 182 -62.01 -55.44 -29.41
CA LEU A 182 -61.78 -55.96 -30.76
C LEU A 182 -62.03 -57.48 -30.84
N VAL A 183 -61.54 -58.25 -29.87
CA VAL A 183 -61.77 -59.70 -29.76
C VAL A 183 -63.25 -60.01 -29.53
N LEU A 184 -63.94 -59.25 -28.69
CA LEU A 184 -65.38 -59.42 -28.42
C LEU A 184 -66.25 -59.06 -29.64
N SER A 185 -65.74 -58.20 -30.53
CA SER A 185 -66.40 -57.80 -31.77
C SER A 185 -66.12 -58.72 -32.97
N MET A 186 -65.22 -59.72 -32.84
CA MET A 186 -64.92 -60.64 -33.93
C MET A 186 -66.02 -61.68 -34.13
N PRO A 187 -66.56 -61.85 -35.34
CA PRO A 187 -67.58 -62.86 -35.62
C PRO A 187 -66.97 -64.27 -35.58
N MET A 188 -67.62 -65.19 -34.86
CA MET A 188 -67.17 -66.58 -34.72
C MET A 188 -67.36 -67.32 -36.06
N SER A 189 -66.31 -67.46 -36.85
CA SER A 189 -66.39 -68.18 -38.13
C SER A 189 -66.52 -69.68 -37.87
N THR A 190 -67.69 -70.25 -38.13
CA THR A 190 -67.90 -71.69 -38.14
C THR A 190 -67.23 -72.30 -39.37
N ASN A 191 -66.10 -72.97 -39.17
CA ASN A 191 -65.50 -73.85 -40.18
C ASN A 191 -66.37 -75.10 -40.34
N LEU A 192 -67.20 -75.14 -41.39
CA LEU A 192 -67.77 -76.37 -41.91
C LEU A 192 -66.76 -76.97 -42.90
N LEU A 193 -66.25 -78.17 -42.58
CA LEU A 193 -65.38 -78.97 -43.44
C LEU A 193 -66.04 -79.24 -44.82
N PRO A 194 -65.26 -79.43 -45.89
CA PRO A 194 -65.81 -79.81 -47.18
C PRO A 194 -66.24 -81.27 -47.14
N SER A 195 -67.52 -81.55 -47.38
CA SER A 195 -67.99 -82.90 -47.70
C SER A 195 -67.74 -83.16 -49.19
N VAL A 196 -67.03 -84.26 -49.43
CA VAL A 196 -66.70 -84.98 -50.68
C VAL A 196 -67.68 -84.77 -51.83
#